data_AF-A0AAU9H504-F1
#
_entry.id   AF-A0AAU9H504-F1
#
_cell.length_a   1.000
_cell.length_b   1.000
_cell.length_c   1.000
_cell.angle_alpha   90.00
_cell.angle_beta   90.00
_cell.angle_gamma   90.00
#
_symmetry.space_group_name_H-M   'P 1'
#
loop_
_entity.id
_entity.type
_entity.pdbx_description
1 polymer ?
#
loop_
_entity_poly.entity_id
_entity_poly.type
_entity_poly.pdbx_seq_one_letter_code
_entity_poly.pdbx_strand_id
1 'polypeptide(L)'
;MIAIIMGSGDWSDQTVEEIRHTFGNALVKKMYKDFSYKKVLSKGEQEIAGKKYNVENDVYATVKKGQEPKISAKDDQIVIDNGLKTVSPNIKPTSVKDTKAGFFLYSFVQKNKQTSNHKTSMKNFALFCFLLLPIYVIYLIFNNEKKRHQKFNERRQAR
;
A
#
# COMPACT_ATOMS: atom_id res chain seq x y z
N MET A 1 2.70 -5.41 -21.13
CA MET A 1 3.23 -6.47 -21.99
C MET A 1 4.67 -6.14 -22.30
N ILE A 2 5.54 -7.15 -22.34
CA ILE A 2 6.93 -7.00 -22.79
C ILE A 2 7.08 -7.95 -23.98
N ALA A 3 7.68 -7.46 -25.06
CA ALA A 3 7.96 -8.25 -26.26
C ALA A 3 9.44 -8.09 -26.60
N ILE A 4 10.11 -9.21 -26.86
CA ILE A 4 11.50 -9.26 -27.31
C ILE A 4 11.49 -10.01 -28.64
N ILE A 5 11.98 -9.36 -29.69
CA ILE A 5 12.09 -9.94 -31.03
C ILE A 5 13.59 -9.95 -31.35
N MET A 6 14.12 -11.15 -31.62
CA MET A 6 15.53 -11.35 -31.96
C MET A 6 15.62 -11.98 -33.35
N GLY A 7 16.65 -11.62 -34.11
CA GLY A 7 16.93 -12.24 -35.42
C GLY A 7 15.81 -12.03 -36.44
N SER A 8 15.27 -10.81 -36.54
CA SER A 8 14.15 -10.49 -37.43
C SER A 8 14.48 -10.49 -38.92
N GLY A 9 15.73 -10.79 -39.29
CA GLY A 9 16.25 -10.82 -40.65
C GLY A 9 17.76 -10.60 -40.67
N ASP A 10 18.33 -10.47 -41.87
CA ASP A 10 19.75 -10.19 -42.08
C ASP A 10 20.08 -8.71 -41.84
N TRP A 11 21.21 -8.43 -41.22
CA TRP A 11 21.64 -7.06 -40.92
C TRP A 11 21.95 -6.25 -42.18
N SER A 12 22.34 -6.91 -43.27
CA SER A 12 22.62 -6.24 -44.56
C SER A 12 21.37 -5.74 -45.28
N ASP A 13 20.17 -6.17 -44.85
CA ASP A 13 18.91 -5.77 -45.46
C ASP A 13 18.15 -4.77 -44.58
N GLN A 14 17.94 -3.55 -45.10
CA GLN A 14 17.26 -2.48 -44.39
C GLN A 14 15.76 -2.72 -44.21
N THR A 15 15.14 -3.59 -45.01
CA THR A 15 13.71 -3.96 -44.87
C THR A 15 13.43 -4.69 -43.55
N VAL A 16 14.48 -5.23 -42.91
CA VAL A 16 14.42 -5.99 -41.67
C VAL A 16 13.96 -5.14 -40.47
N GLU A 17 14.17 -3.82 -40.52
CA GLU A 17 13.65 -2.91 -39.49
C GLU A 17 12.11 -2.82 -39.55
N GLU A 18 11.55 -2.66 -40.75
CA GLU A 18 10.10 -2.58 -40.95
C GLU A 18 9.41 -3.89 -40.55
N ILE A 19 10.08 -5.02 -40.81
CA ILE A 19 9.63 -6.35 -40.42
C ILE A 19 9.51 -6.46 -38.89
N ARG A 20 10.48 -5.96 -38.11
CA ARG A 20 10.40 -5.95 -36.63
C ARG A 20 9.18 -5.21 -36.12
N HIS A 21 8.91 -4.03 -36.66
CA HIS A 21 7.78 -3.22 -36.24
C HIS A 21 6.45 -3.89 -36.59
N THR A 22 6.35 -4.47 -37.79
CA THR A 22 5.14 -5.20 -38.21
C THR A 22 4.85 -6.37 -37.27
N PHE A 23 5.85 -7.20 -36.99
CA PHE A 23 5.69 -8.32 -36.05
C PHE A 23 5.39 -7.85 -34.62
N GLY A 24 6.11 -6.85 -34.14
CA GLY A 24 5.90 -6.28 -32.81
C GLY A 24 4.47 -5.75 -32.63
N ASN A 25 4.00 -4.96 -33.58
CA ASN A 25 2.65 -4.39 -33.56
C ASN A 25 1.57 -5.47 -33.66
N ALA A 26 1.76 -6.48 -34.53
CA ALA A 26 0.84 -7.60 -34.66
C ALA A 26 0.78 -8.42 -33.36
N LEU A 27 1.92 -8.71 -32.74
CA LEU A 27 1.99 -9.42 -31.46
C LEU A 27 1.27 -8.66 -30.36
N VAL A 28 1.53 -7.36 -30.24
CA VAL A 28 0.89 -6.49 -29.25
C VAL A 28 -0.63 -6.46 -29.44
N LYS A 29 -1.10 -6.24 -30.68
CA LYS A 29 -2.53 -6.26 -31.02
C LYS A 29 -3.17 -7.61 -30.67
N LYS A 30 -2.50 -8.72 -30.99
CA LYS A 30 -2.98 -10.06 -30.67
C LYS A 30 -3.08 -10.29 -29.16
N MET A 31 -2.05 -9.90 -28.40
CA MET A 31 -2.07 -10.07 -26.94
C MET A 31 -3.15 -9.22 -26.27
N TYR A 32 -3.38 -7.98 -26.70
CA TYR A 32 -4.48 -7.17 -26.19
C TYR A 32 -5.86 -7.66 -26.65
N LYS A 33 -5.95 -8.36 -27.79
CA LYS A 33 -7.17 -9.02 -28.23
C LYS A 33 -7.48 -10.24 -27.36
N ASP A 34 -6.47 -11.06 -27.11
CA ASP A 34 -6.62 -12.37 -26.46
C ASP A 34 -6.63 -12.29 -24.94
N PHE A 35 -6.03 -11.26 -24.33
CA PHE A 35 -5.86 -11.15 -22.88
C PHE A 35 -6.35 -9.81 -22.32
N SER A 36 -6.75 -9.82 -21.06
CA SER A 36 -7.07 -8.62 -20.27
C SER A 36 -6.42 -8.68 -18.91
N TYR A 37 -5.84 -7.56 -18.46
CA TYR A 37 -5.46 -7.39 -17.07
C TYR A 37 -6.64 -6.79 -16.31
N LYS A 38 -7.23 -7.56 -15.40
CA LYS A 38 -8.44 -7.13 -14.68
C LYS A 38 -8.40 -7.57 -13.23
N LYS A 39 -9.25 -6.94 -12.41
CA LYS A 39 -9.49 -7.37 -11.04
C LYS A 39 -10.15 -8.74 -11.04
N VAL A 40 -9.59 -9.66 -10.26
CA VAL A 40 -10.08 -11.05 -10.13
C VAL A 40 -10.59 -11.34 -8.73
N LEU A 41 -10.09 -10.65 -7.71
CA LEU A 41 -10.60 -10.70 -6.33
C LEU A 41 -10.64 -9.28 -5.76
N SER A 42 -11.70 -8.97 -5.04
CA SER A 42 -11.82 -7.71 -4.30
C SER A 42 -11.28 -7.87 -2.88
N LYS A 43 -10.79 -6.77 -2.32
CA LYS A 43 -10.45 -6.65 -0.91
C LYS A 43 -11.63 -7.02 -0.01
N GLY A 44 -11.32 -7.61 1.14
CA GLY A 44 -12.27 -7.96 2.20
C GLY A 44 -12.55 -9.46 2.29
N GLU A 45 -13.65 -9.81 2.97
CA GLU A 45 -14.07 -11.21 3.08
C GLU A 45 -14.51 -11.75 1.72
N GLN A 46 -13.88 -12.85 1.31
CA GLN A 46 -14.19 -13.59 0.09
C GLN A 46 -14.37 -15.05 0.44
N GLU A 47 -15.39 -15.69 -0.13
CA GLU A 47 -15.60 -17.12 0.00
C GLU A 47 -14.99 -17.84 -1.20
N ILE A 48 -13.98 -18.68 -0.95
CA ILE A 48 -13.26 -19.44 -1.98
C ILE A 48 -13.30 -20.90 -1.58
N ALA A 49 -13.89 -21.75 -2.43
CA ALA A 49 -14.05 -23.18 -2.18
C ALA A 49 -14.68 -23.51 -0.80
N GLY A 50 -15.67 -22.72 -0.38
CA GLY A 50 -16.40 -22.91 0.89
C GLY A 50 -15.65 -22.45 2.14
N LYS A 51 -14.48 -21.82 1.99
CA LYS A 51 -13.71 -21.22 3.10
C LYS A 51 -13.69 -19.71 2.97
N LYS A 52 -13.85 -19.03 4.10
CA LYS A 52 -13.74 -17.56 4.18
C LYS A 52 -12.28 -17.15 4.27
N TYR A 53 -11.88 -16.25 3.40
CA TYR A 53 -10.57 -15.63 3.38
C TYR A 53 -10.70 -14.12 3.50
N ASN A 54 -9.79 -13.47 4.22
CA ASN A 54 -9.73 -12.02 4.26
C ASN A 54 -8.62 -11.54 3.32
N VAL A 55 -9.00 -10.92 2.22
CA VAL A 55 -8.09 -10.41 1.20
C VAL A 55 -7.70 -8.97 1.56
N GLU A 56 -6.43 -8.70 1.83
CA GLU A 56 -5.98 -7.36 2.27
C GLU A 56 -6.13 -6.27 1.20
N ASN A 57 -5.92 -6.63 -0.06
CA ASN A 57 -5.88 -5.72 -1.21
C ASN A 57 -6.56 -6.32 -2.44
N ASP A 58 -7.11 -5.47 -3.31
CA ASP A 58 -7.65 -5.91 -4.60
C ASP A 58 -6.57 -6.66 -5.41
N VAL A 59 -6.95 -7.82 -5.95
CA VAL A 59 -6.03 -8.69 -6.69
C VAL A 59 -6.32 -8.58 -8.17
N TYR A 60 -5.28 -8.28 -8.94
CA TYR A 60 -5.34 -8.16 -10.39
C TYR A 60 -4.54 -9.27 -11.05
N ALA A 61 -5.05 -9.80 -12.15
CA ALA A 61 -4.36 -10.81 -12.92
C ALA A 61 -4.62 -10.65 -14.42
N THR A 62 -3.65 -11.07 -15.22
CA THR A 62 -3.84 -11.26 -16.66
C THR A 62 -4.64 -12.52 -16.88
N VAL A 63 -5.77 -12.40 -17.55
CA VAL A 63 -6.65 -13.53 -17.92
C VAL A 63 -6.89 -13.54 -19.42
N LYS A 64 -7.12 -14.72 -19.97
CA LYS A 64 -7.56 -14.85 -21.36
C LYS A 64 -9.00 -14.34 -21.47
N LYS A 65 -9.28 -13.50 -22.45
CA LYS A 65 -10.65 -12.98 -22.66
C LYS A 65 -11.57 -14.14 -23.02
N GLY A 66 -12.79 -14.10 -22.48
CA GLY A 66 -13.78 -15.17 -22.63
C GLY A 66 -13.55 -16.38 -21.72
N GLN A 67 -12.50 -16.38 -20.88
CA GLN A 67 -12.26 -17.44 -19.91
C GLN A 67 -12.23 -16.85 -18.49
N GLU A 68 -12.87 -17.55 -17.56
CA GLU A 68 -12.81 -17.19 -16.14
C GLU A 68 -11.55 -17.79 -15.48
N PRO A 69 -10.85 -17.02 -14.65
CA PRO A 69 -9.71 -17.52 -13.90
C PRO A 69 -10.18 -18.53 -12.84
N LYS A 70 -9.43 -19.62 -12.67
CA LYS A 70 -9.69 -20.58 -11.59
C LYS A 70 -9.00 -20.10 -10.32
N ILE A 71 -9.76 -19.89 -9.27
CA ILE A 71 -9.25 -19.45 -7.97
C ILE A 71 -9.23 -20.66 -7.06
N SER A 72 -8.05 -20.96 -6.50
CA SER A 72 -7.85 -22.08 -5.59
C SER A 72 -7.14 -21.61 -4.33
N ALA A 73 -7.33 -22.32 -3.22
CA ALA A 73 -6.61 -22.07 -1.99
C ALA A 73 -5.62 -23.21 -1.73
N LYS A 74 -4.35 -22.87 -1.54
CA LYS A 74 -3.28 -23.84 -1.24
C LYS A 74 -2.36 -23.25 -0.17
N ASP A 75 -2.11 -23.99 0.90
CA ASP A 75 -1.14 -23.63 1.96
C ASP A 75 -1.35 -22.22 2.55
N ASP A 76 -2.59 -21.88 2.94
CA ASP A 76 -2.98 -20.55 3.44
C ASP A 76 -2.67 -19.40 2.45
N GLN A 77 -2.68 -19.70 1.15
CA GLN A 77 -2.54 -18.71 0.08
C GLN A 77 -3.62 -18.92 -0.97
N ILE A 78 -4.19 -17.82 -1.44
CA ILE A 78 -5.09 -17.82 -2.58
C ILE A 78 -4.22 -17.79 -3.82
N VAL A 79 -4.33 -18.81 -4.67
CA VAL A 79 -3.63 -18.95 -5.95
C VAL A 79 -4.62 -18.76 -7.09
N ILE A 80 -4.31 -17.81 -7.96
CA ILE A 80 -5.09 -17.54 -9.18
C ILE A 80 -4.44 -18.30 -10.33
N ASP A 81 -5.08 -19.38 -10.77
CA ASP A 81 -4.69 -20.11 -11.97
C ASP A 81 -5.39 -19.51 -13.19
N ASN A 82 -4.59 -18.80 -14.00
CA ASN A 82 -5.01 -18.21 -15.26
C ASN A 82 -4.63 -19.09 -16.48
N GLY A 83 -4.12 -20.30 -16.27
CA GLY A 83 -3.67 -21.21 -17.31
C GLY A 83 -2.42 -20.72 -18.07
N LEU A 84 -1.72 -19.70 -17.56
CA LEU A 84 -0.53 -19.13 -18.18
C LEU A 84 0.73 -19.70 -17.54
N LYS A 85 1.69 -20.07 -18.39
CA LYS A 85 3.03 -20.46 -17.95
C LYS A 85 3.83 -19.21 -17.60
N THR A 86 4.62 -19.29 -16.53
CA THR A 86 5.58 -18.24 -16.18
C THR A 86 6.85 -18.42 -17.02
N VAL A 87 7.55 -17.32 -17.29
CA VAL A 87 8.80 -17.34 -18.07
C VAL A 87 10.00 -17.85 -17.24
N SER A 88 9.83 -17.99 -15.92
CA SER A 88 10.85 -18.50 -15.01
C SER A 88 10.22 -19.06 -13.73
N PRO A 89 10.79 -20.12 -13.11
CA PRO A 89 10.37 -20.61 -11.80
C PRO A 89 10.44 -19.58 -10.67
N ASN A 90 11.31 -18.57 -10.81
CA ASN A 90 11.47 -17.50 -9.83
C ASN A 90 10.29 -16.50 -9.83
N ILE A 91 9.52 -16.46 -10.92
CA ILE A 91 8.32 -15.64 -11.01
C ILE A 91 7.17 -16.44 -10.44
N LYS A 92 6.79 -16.11 -9.20
CA LYS A 92 5.68 -16.76 -8.53
C LYS A 92 4.37 -16.40 -9.23
N PRO A 93 3.43 -17.35 -9.39
CA PRO A 93 2.08 -17.04 -9.84
C PRO A 93 1.42 -16.04 -8.88
N THR A 94 0.48 -15.24 -9.39
CA THR A 94 -0.27 -14.25 -8.58
C THR A 94 -0.92 -14.98 -7.41
N SER A 95 -0.35 -14.75 -6.23
CA SER A 95 -0.74 -15.38 -4.98
C SER A 95 -0.88 -14.31 -3.91
N VAL A 96 -1.93 -14.42 -3.11
CA VAL A 96 -2.19 -13.52 -1.99
C VAL A 96 -2.12 -14.33 -0.71
N LYS A 97 -1.32 -13.85 0.24
CA LYS A 97 -1.25 -14.46 1.57
C LYS A 97 -2.59 -14.30 2.27
N ASP A 98 -3.05 -15.38 2.87
CA ASP A 98 -4.19 -15.36 3.78
C ASP A 98 -3.76 -14.65 5.06
N THR A 99 -4.33 -13.48 5.32
CA THR A 99 -4.43 -12.99 6.69
C THR A 99 -5.62 -13.75 7.27
N LYS A 100 -5.36 -14.96 7.81
CA LYS A 100 -6.39 -15.81 8.42
C LYS A 100 -7.36 -14.92 9.16
N ALA A 101 -8.58 -14.83 8.64
CA ALA A 101 -9.66 -14.22 9.37
C ALA A 101 -9.71 -15.02 10.67
N GLY A 102 -9.20 -14.42 11.75
CA GLY A 102 -9.14 -15.07 13.04
C GLY A 102 -10.50 -15.68 13.30
N PHE A 103 -10.50 -16.93 13.74
CA PHE A 103 -11.66 -17.66 14.25
C PHE A 103 -12.50 -16.74 15.15
N PHE A 104 -13.42 -16.00 14.54
CA PHE A 104 -14.37 -15.13 15.19
C PHE A 104 -15.73 -15.71 14.83
N LEU A 105 -16.05 -16.80 15.51
CA LEU A 105 -17.44 -17.17 15.75
C LEU A 105 -18.07 -16.00 16.52
N TYR A 106 -18.64 -15.03 15.79
CA TYR A 106 -19.56 -14.05 16.36
C TYR A 106 -20.90 -14.74 16.66
N SER A 107 -20.87 -15.70 17.59
CA SER A 107 -21.98 -15.99 18.47
C SER A 107 -21.72 -15.26 19.78
N PHE A 108 -21.86 -13.93 19.77
CA PHE A 108 -21.93 -13.19 21.02
C PHE A 108 -23.02 -12.12 20.91
N VAL A 109 -24.17 -12.48 21.47
CA VAL A 109 -25.15 -11.60 22.09
C VAL A 109 -24.48 -10.27 22.48
N GLN A 110 -24.96 -9.17 21.91
CA GLN A 110 -24.56 -7.84 22.33
C GLN A 110 -24.96 -7.62 23.80
N LYS A 111 -24.08 -8.00 24.72
CA LYS A 111 -24.01 -7.37 26.03
C LYS A 111 -22.97 -6.27 25.92
N ASN A 112 -23.49 -5.04 25.97
CA ASN A 112 -22.73 -3.82 26.24
C ASN A 112 -21.65 -4.09 27.29
N LYS A 113 -20.39 -3.93 26.91
CA LYS A 113 -19.30 -3.69 27.86
C LYS A 113 -18.29 -2.75 27.24
N GLN A 114 -18.33 -1.49 27.68
CA GLN A 114 -17.22 -0.56 27.56
C GLN A 114 -15.94 -1.23 28.08
N THR A 115 -14.92 -1.30 27.24
CA THR A 115 -13.54 -1.50 27.70
C THR A 115 -12.74 -0.31 27.20
N SER A 116 -12.42 0.60 28.13
CA SER A 116 -11.51 1.71 27.89
C SER A 116 -10.13 1.17 27.55
N ASN A 117 -9.60 1.56 26.39
CA ASN A 117 -8.19 1.38 26.08
C ASN A 117 -7.53 2.76 26.03
N HIS A 118 -7.07 3.17 27.22
CA HIS A 118 -6.23 4.33 27.45
C HIS A 118 -4.87 4.13 26.79
N LYS A 119 -4.70 4.59 25.54
CA LYS A 119 -3.38 4.75 24.91
C LYS A 119 -3.38 5.75 23.75
N THR A 120 -3.93 6.94 23.98
CA THR A 120 -3.80 8.08 23.05
C THR A 120 -3.41 9.39 23.75
N SER A 121 -3.26 9.38 25.09
CA SER A 121 -3.07 10.60 25.88
C SER A 121 -1.61 11.10 25.99
N MET A 122 -0.60 10.28 25.66
CA MET A 122 0.79 10.64 25.94
C MET A 122 1.45 11.47 24.82
N LYS A 123 0.97 11.36 23.58
CA LYS A 123 1.49 12.14 22.44
C LYS A 123 1.03 13.60 22.49
N ASN A 124 -0.18 13.85 22.96
CA ASN A 124 -0.70 15.21 23.09
C ASN A 124 -0.03 15.98 24.23
N PHE A 125 0.27 15.32 25.36
CA PHE A 125 0.99 15.96 26.47
C PHE A 125 2.41 16.41 26.08
N ALA A 126 3.14 15.57 25.33
CA ALA A 126 4.48 15.92 24.84
C ALA A 126 4.44 17.17 23.94
N LEU A 127 3.45 17.29 23.05
CA LEU A 127 3.26 18.47 22.19
C LEU A 127 2.99 19.76 22.99
N PHE A 128 2.18 19.69 24.06
CA PHE A 128 1.94 20.86 24.92
C PHE A 128 3.20 21.31 25.67
N CYS A 129 4.04 20.38 26.12
CA CYS A 129 5.30 20.71 26.78
C CYS A 129 6.28 21.45 25.84
N PHE A 130 6.37 21.05 24.57
CA PHE A 130 7.25 21.70 23.60
C PHE A 130 6.85 23.14 23.28
N LEU A 131 5.56 23.47 23.32
CA LEU A 131 5.08 24.83 23.06
C LEU A 131 5.14 25.76 24.28
N LEU A 132 4.83 25.25 25.48
CA LEU A 132 4.71 26.09 26.68
C LEU A 132 6.05 26.41 27.36
N LEU A 133 7.03 25.50 27.30
CA LEU A 133 8.36 25.71 27.88
C LEU A 133 9.10 26.94 27.31
N PRO A 134 9.21 27.15 25.98
CA PRO A 134 9.90 28.33 25.46
C PRO A 134 9.19 29.64 25.83
N ILE A 135 7.85 29.65 25.85
CA ILE A 135 7.06 30.83 26.25
C ILE A 135 7.33 31.17 27.73
N TYR A 136 7.40 30.17 28.59
CA TYR A 136 7.69 30.37 30.01
C TYR A 136 9.10 30.92 30.26
N VAL A 137 10.11 30.45 29.52
CA VAL A 137 11.47 30.97 29.61
C VAL A 137 11.54 32.43 29.18
N ILE A 138 10.87 32.80 28.09
CA ILE A 138 10.77 34.20 27.63
C ILE A 138 10.08 35.08 28.69
N TYR A 139 9.02 34.58 29.31
CA TYR A 139 8.33 35.29 30.39
C TYR A 139 9.26 35.56 31.59
N LEU A 140 10.07 34.58 32.00
CA LEU A 140 11.04 34.76 33.08
C LEU A 140 12.12 35.79 32.72
N ILE A 141 12.63 35.77 31.48
CA ILE A 141 13.60 36.75 31.01
C ILE A 141 13.00 38.17 31.08
N PHE A 142 11.78 38.35 30.56
CA PHE A 142 11.10 39.63 30.58
C PHE A 142 10.86 40.15 32.00
N ASN A 143 10.43 39.29 32.92
CA ASN A 143 10.17 39.69 34.30
C ASN A 143 11.49 40.06 35.03
N ASN A 144 12.58 39.37 34.70
CA ASN A 144 13.90 39.66 35.25
C ASN A 144 14.47 40.97 34.68
N GLU A 145 14.26 41.27 33.41
CA GLU A 145 14.64 42.54 32.76
C GLU A 145 13.83 43.72 33.31
N LYS A 146 12.50 43.56 33.46
CA LYS A 146 11.64 44.58 34.07
C LYS A 146 12.10 44.96 35.48
N LYS A 147 12.47 43.97 36.31
CA LYS A 147 13.03 44.21 37.65
C LYS A 147 14.36 44.96 37.60
N ARG A 148 15.21 44.71 36.60
CA ARG A 148 16.47 45.44 36.41
C ARG A 148 16.22 46.90 36.04
N HIS A 149 15.28 47.17 35.13
CA HIS A 149 14.92 48.54 34.74
C HIS A 149 14.33 49.34 35.90
N GLN A 150 13.50 48.72 36.74
CA GLN A 150 12.97 49.37 37.96
C GLN A 150 14.09 49.80 38.90
N LYS A 151 15.03 48.89 39.23
CA LYS A 151 16.19 49.20 40.08
C LYS A 151 17.10 50.28 39.48
N PHE A 152 17.21 50.34 38.16
CA PHE A 152 17.98 51.39 37.49
C PHE A 152 17.30 52.76 37.59
N ASN A 153 15.99 52.82 37.44
CA ASN A 153 15.22 54.06 37.56
C ASN A 153 15.19 54.57 39.00
N GLU A 154 15.09 53.70 40.00
CA GLU A 154 15.20 54.05 41.43
C GLU A 154 16.57 54.68 41.75
N ARG A 155 17.67 54.16 41.18
CA ARG A 155 19.03 54.73 41.35
C ARG A 155 19.21 56.09 40.67
N ARG A 156 18.46 56.38 39.61
CA ARG A 156 18.47 57.69 38.94
C ARG A 156 17.65 58.74 39.68
N GLN A 157 16.62 58.34 40.42
CA GLN A 157 15.82 59.25 41.25
C GLN A 157 16.46 59.53 42.63
N ALA A 158 17.36 58.66 43.07
CA ALA A 158 18.12 58.80 44.33
C ALA A 158 19.47 59.55 44.20
N ARG A 159 19.77 60.10 43.01
CA ARG A 159 20.92 60.99 42.74
C ARG A 159 20.40 62.37 42.38
#